data_AF-A0A2C6MEF7-F1
#
_entry.id   AF-A0A2C6MEF7-F1
#
_cell.length_a   1.000
_cell.length_b   1.000
_cell.length_c   1.000
_cell.angle_alpha   90.00
_cell.angle_beta   90.00
_cell.angle_gamma   90.00
#
_symmetry.space_group_name_H-M   'P 1'
#
loop_
_entity.id
_entity.type
_entity.pdbx_description
1 polymer ?
#
loop_
_entity_poly.entity_id
_entity_poly.type
_entity_poly.pdbx_seq_one_letter_code
_entity_poly.pdbx_strand_id
1 'polypeptide(L)' 'MAMIAILGKNPEFRELHHRNLTREKNPLNKMQSIVALCGKLIRVFYAILSKGVDYSPEKMMGDIQKSVKAAA' A
#
# COMPACT_ATOMS: atom_id res chain seq x y z
N MET A 1 -5.93 2.88 14.54
CA MET A 1 -7.09 1.96 14.41
C MET A 1 -7.59 1.84 12.96
N ALA A 2 -7.79 2.94 12.22
CA ALA A 2 -8.34 2.91 10.86
C ALA A 2 -7.61 1.94 9.88
N MET A 3 -6.28 1.91 9.87
CA MET A 3 -5.53 1.01 8.98
C MET A 3 -5.82 -0.47 9.27
N ILE A 4 -6.03 -0.87 10.53
CA ILE A 4 -6.36 -2.26 10.88
C ILE A 4 -7.72 -2.65 10.31
N ALA A 5 -8.70 -1.74 10.34
CA ALA A 5 -10.01 -1.98 9.71
C ALA A 5 -9.88 -2.10 8.18
N ILE A 6 -9.02 -1.29 7.55
CA ILE A 6 -8.75 -1.37 6.11
C ILE A 6 -8.11 -2.71 5.75
N LEU A 7 -7.14 -3.18 6.53
CA LEU A 7 -6.53 -4.51 6.35
C LEU A 7 -7.56 -5.65 6.47
N GLY A 8 -8.61 -5.47 7.28
CA GLY A 8 -9.70 -6.44 7.41
C GLY A 8 -10.67 -6.44 6.23
N LYS A 9 -10.87 -5.28 5.57
CA LYS A 9 -11.86 -5.11 4.49
C LYS A 9 -11.27 -5.10 3.08
N ASN A 10 -9.97 -4.82 2.92
CA ASN A 10 -9.30 -4.69 1.63
C ASN A 10 -8.16 -5.70 1.55
N PRO A 11 -8.34 -6.83 0.84
CA PRO A 11 -7.34 -7.89 0.73
C PRO A 11 -6.00 -7.41 0.15
N GLU A 12 -6.01 -6.41 -0.71
CA GLU A 12 -4.85 -5.83 -1.38
C GLU A 12 -3.96 -5.08 -0.39
N PHE A 13 -4.55 -4.30 0.51
CA PHE A 13 -3.79 -3.67 1.60
C PHE A 13 -3.24 -4.72 2.58
N ARG A 14 -3.96 -5.82 2.79
CA ARG A 14 -3.50 -6.95 3.61
C ARG A 14 -2.31 -7.67 2.97
N GLU A 15 -2.36 -7.91 1.66
CA GLU A 15 -1.24 -8.48 0.91
C GLU A 15 -0.03 -7.56 0.93
N LEU A 16 -0.22 -6.26 0.75
CA LEU A 16 0.87 -5.28 0.89
C LEU A 16 1.46 -5.26 2.29
N HIS A 17 0.63 -5.38 3.33
CA HIS A 17 1.12 -5.52 4.69
C HIS A 17 1.97 -6.78 4.82
N HIS A 18 1.47 -7.92 4.37
CA HIS A 18 2.21 -9.19 4.44
C HIS A 18 3.56 -9.10 3.69
N ARG A 19 3.55 -8.59 2.46
CA ARG A 19 4.78 -8.40 1.65
C ARG A 19 5.79 -7.47 2.32
N ASN A 20 5.33 -6.42 2.99
CA ASN A 20 6.21 -5.51 3.71
C ASN A 20 6.91 -6.19 4.90
N LEU A 21 6.25 -7.17 5.54
CA LEU A 21 6.83 -7.96 6.63
C LEU A 21 7.78 -9.04 6.11
N THR A 22 7.49 -9.63 4.95
CA THR A 22 8.21 -10.81 4.42
C THR A 22 9.24 -10.48 3.34
N ARG A 23 9.45 -9.21 2.99
CA ARG A 23 10.44 -8.81 1.97
C ARG A 23 11.86 -9.20 2.36
N GLU A 24 12.60 -9.75 1.41
CA GLU A 24 14.01 -10.16 1.61
C GLU A 24 14.93 -8.98 1.93
N LYS A 25 14.74 -7.85 1.25
CA LYS A 25 15.52 -6.63 1.48
C LYS A 25 14.80 -5.69 2.45
N ASN A 26 15.39 -5.49 3.63
CA ASN A 26 14.93 -4.58 4.69
C ASN A 26 13.50 -4.89 5.19
N PRO A 27 13.18 -6.07 5.73
CA PRO A 27 11.84 -6.38 6.24
C PRO A 27 11.32 -5.30 7.21
N LEU A 28 10.08 -4.83 7.02
CA LEU A 28 9.48 -3.87 7.95
C LEU A 28 8.95 -4.60 9.18
N ASN A 29 9.06 -3.95 10.33
CA ASN A 29 8.27 -4.36 11.48
C ASN A 29 6.78 -3.98 11.29
N LYS A 30 5.91 -4.55 12.13
CA LYS A 30 4.45 -4.38 12.02
C LYS A 30 4.00 -2.91 12.02
N MET A 31 4.58 -2.09 12.90
CA MET A 31 4.23 -0.67 13.00
C MET A 31 4.74 0.13 11.79
N GLN A 32 5.97 -0.11 11.35
CA GLN A 32 6.53 0.54 10.17
C GLN A 32 5.71 0.23 8.91
N SER A 33 5.27 -1.02 8.76
CA SER A 33 4.39 -1.35 7.64
C SER A 33 3.06 -0.62 7.74
N ILE A 34 2.47 -0.47 8.93
CA ILE A 34 1.22 0.31 9.09
C ILE A 34 1.45 1.77 8.69
N VAL A 35 2.55 2.38 9.14
CA VAL A 35 2.89 3.77 8.79
C VAL A 35 3.10 3.93 7.27
N ALA A 36 3.82 3.01 6.63
CA ALA A 36 4.02 3.01 5.19
C ALA A 36 2.69 2.89 4.41
N LEU A 37 1.77 2.05 4.89
CA LEU A 37 0.45 1.87 4.28
C LEU A 37 -0.44 3.10 4.47
N CYS A 38 -0.39 3.78 5.62
CA CYS A 38 -1.08 5.07 5.81
C CYS A 38 -0.61 6.10 4.77
N GLY A 39 0.70 6.22 4.56
CA GLY A 39 1.26 7.11 3.54
C GLY A 39 0.87 6.72 2.11
N LYS A 40 0.67 5.42 1.85
CA LYS A 40 0.14 4.95 0.56
C LYS A 40 -1.33 5.30 0.40
N LEU A 41 -2.13 5.09 1.45
CA LEU A 41 -3.56 5.40 1.46
C LEU A 41 -3.83 6.89 1.21
N ILE A 42 -3.06 7.78 1.83
CA ILE A 42 -3.17 9.23 1.59
C ILE A 42 -2.93 9.55 0.10
N ARG A 43 -1.93 8.93 -0.53
CA ARG A 43 -1.66 9.13 -1.98
C ARG A 43 -2.78 8.59 -2.86
N VAL A 44 -3.41 7.47 -2.47
CA VAL A 44 -4.57 6.92 -3.18
C VAL A 44 -5.75 7.90 -3.09
N PHE A 45 -6.08 8.39 -1.88
CA PHE A 45 -7.13 9.41 -1.73
C PHE A 45 -6.83 10.68 -2.52
N TYR A 46 -5.58 11.16 -2.46
CA TYR A 46 -5.16 12.32 -3.24
C TYR A 46 -5.35 12.08 -4.74
N ALA A 47 -4.98 10.91 -5.26
CA ALA A 47 -5.15 10.60 -6.68
C ALA A 47 -6.63 10.54 -7.09
N ILE A 48 -7.49 9.94 -6.25
CA ILE A 48 -8.95 9.89 -6.49
C ILE A 48 -9.52 11.31 -6.54
N LEU A 49 -9.20 12.15 -5.55
CA LEU A 49 -9.72 13.51 -5.44
C LEU A 49 -9.16 14.45 -6.52
N SER A 50 -7.85 14.36 -6.81
CA SER A 50 -7.19 15.28 -7.75
C SER A 50 -7.41 14.91 -9.22
N LYS A 51 -7.50 13.61 -9.54
CA LYS A 51 -7.65 13.15 -10.93
C LYS A 51 -9.08 12.72 -11.27
N GLY A 52 -9.98 12.67 -10.28
CA GLY A 52 -11.35 12.18 -10.48
C GLY A 52 -11.42 10.72 -10.93
N VAL A 53 -10.40 9.92 -10.60
CA VAL A 53 -10.32 8.51 -10.99
C VAL A 53 -10.83 7.61 -9.88
N ASP A 54 -11.50 6.53 -10.24
CA ASP A 54 -11.95 5.53 -9.28
C ASP A 54 -10.78 4.71 -8.70
N TYR A 55 -10.97 4.16 -7.51
CA TYR A 55 -9.99 3.28 -6.89
C TYR A 55 -9.87 1.96 -7.68
N SER A 56 -8.74 1.77 -8.38
CA SER A 56 -8.44 0.50 -9.05
C SER A 56 -7.32 -0.25 -8.32
N PRO A 57 -7.59 -1.42 -7.71
CA PRO A 57 -6.57 -2.18 -6.99
C PRO A 57 -5.43 -2.66 -7.90
N GLU A 58 -5.74 -3.04 -9.14
CA GLU A 58 -4.75 -3.46 -10.14
C GLU A 58 -3.75 -2.33 -10.45
N LYS A 59 -4.25 -1.09 -10.60
CA LYS A 59 -3.39 0.09 -10.79
C LYS A 59 -2.52 0.32 -9.55
N MET A 60 -3.09 0.21 -8.35
CA MET A 60 -2.33 0.39 -7.12
C MET A 60 -1.19 -0.64 -7.00
N MET A 61 -1.47 -1.92 -7.24
CA MET A 61 -0.47 -2.99 -7.16
C MET A 61 0.58 -2.84 -8.27
N GLY A 62 0.16 -2.50 -9.49
CA GLY A 62 1.07 -2.22 -10.60
C GLY A 62 2.01 -1.05 -10.32
N ASP A 63 1.51 0.06 -9.76
CA ASP A 63 2.34 1.21 -9.35
C ASP A 63 3.40 0.81 -8.32
N ILE A 64 3.04 -0.08 -7.40
CA ILE A 64 3.96 -0.57 -6.39
C ILE A 64 5.04 -1.45 -7.00
N GLN A 65 4.71 -2.35 -7.94
CA GLN A 65 5.70 -3.15 -8.64
C GLN A 65 6.67 -2.29 -9.46
N LYS A 66 6.16 -1.25 -10.13
CA LYS A 66 6.99 -0.29 -10.86
C LYS A 66 7.94 0.46 -9.94
N SER A 67 7.46 0.92 -8.78
CA SER A 67 8.29 1.59 -7.79
C SER A 67 9.41 0.69 -7.23
N VAL A 68 9.18 -0.63 -7.10
CA VAL A 68 10.22 -1.57 -6.66
C VAL A 68 11.28 -1.76 -7.74
N LYS A 69 10.87 -1.91 -9.01
CA LYS A 69 11.82 -2.04 -10.14
C LYS A 69 12.70 -0.79 -10.33
N ALA A 70 12.16 0.40 -10.07
CA ALA A 70 12.92 1.64 -10.17
C ALA A 70 13.91 1.87 -9.01
N ALA A 71 13.78 1.14 -7.90
CA ALA A 71 14.63 1.24 -6.72
C ALA A 71 15.60 0.04 -6.56
N ALA A 72 15.59 -0.88 -7.52
CA ALA A 72 16.52 -2.02 -7.64
C ALA A 72 17.69 -1.62 -8.54
#